data_AF-A0A0B6WVV5-F1
#
_entry.id   AF-A0A0B6WVV5-F1
#
_cell.length_a   1.000
_cell.length_b   1.000
_cell.length_c   1.000
_cell.angle_alpha   90.00
_cell.angle_beta   90.00
_cell.angle_gamma   90.00
#
_symmetry.space_group_name_H-M   'P 1'
#
loop_
_entity.id
_entity.type
_entity.pdbx_description
1 polymer ?
#
loop_
_entity_poly.entity_id
_entity_poly.type
_entity_poly.pdbx_seq_one_letter_code
_entity_poly.pdbx_strand_id
1 'polypeptide(L)'
;MFNSGKSSLLSYALAIALVAFWSSIVVLPQAETGQISGRVLDPNGAVVAGATVTVKSVGTGAERTVTTNDEGFYVVTNLQPGLYDVSVEARGFNRATQRTQVTVGSRNTVDFSLAVAAVTGGTVEVVAGGGLEVNTQTQELSTIVSESQIRQLPTLTRNPYDLVSLSGNVSTVDPSGRGAGVAINGQRAASTNVLLDGVENVDTFTATVGQSIPLDAVQEFRVVSSTFTPEYGRASGGVVNVATKSGTNEFHGSLYEFNRVSRLASNSFDNNANGLKKGVFARNQFGYSVGGPVILPGFNGKDKLFFFNSTEWIRVRSTAPVINVVPTPQLIAASAPATQAFFSAYGQLATPINGTIYTVNDVRNKLGLPSTGASPRCRATCRPSDRCATKCLAIKVAAIRRTPT
;
A
#
# COMPACT_ATOMS: atom_id res chain seq x y z
N MET A 1 21.85 58.98 -3.23
CA MET A 1 20.57 58.47 -3.77
C MET A 1 20.82 57.05 -4.27
N PHE A 2 19.85 56.13 -4.18
CA PHE A 2 19.93 54.66 -4.38
C PHE A 2 20.22 53.80 -3.14
N ASN A 3 19.20 53.55 -2.30
CA ASN A 3 19.02 52.20 -1.70
C ASN A 3 17.63 51.93 -1.06
N SER A 4 16.53 52.56 -1.51
CA SER A 4 15.19 52.31 -0.92
C SER A 4 14.32 51.31 -1.69
N GLY A 5 14.74 50.87 -2.88
CA GLY A 5 13.91 50.01 -3.75
C GLY A 5 14.02 48.50 -3.53
N LYS A 6 15.08 48.02 -2.86
CA LYS A 6 15.31 46.57 -2.67
C LYS A 6 14.57 45.97 -1.47
N SER A 7 14.31 46.77 -0.43
CA SER A 7 13.57 46.31 0.75
C SER A 7 12.08 46.13 0.46
N SER A 8 11.47 47.00 -0.34
CA SER A 8 10.04 46.89 -0.68
C SER A 8 9.75 45.64 -1.52
N LEU A 9 10.61 45.33 -2.50
CA LEU A 9 10.47 44.13 -3.34
C LEU A 9 10.59 42.83 -2.52
N LEU A 10 11.49 42.78 -1.52
CA LEU A 10 11.60 41.63 -0.62
C LEU A 10 10.36 41.48 0.28
N SER A 11 9.81 42.59 0.78
CA SER A 11 8.58 42.60 1.59
C SER A 11 7.35 42.18 0.78
N TYR A 12 7.24 42.61 -0.48
CA TYR A 12 6.17 42.16 -1.38
C TYR A 12 6.34 40.68 -1.75
N ALA A 13 7.56 40.20 -2.00
CA ALA A 13 7.81 38.78 -2.24
C ALA A 13 7.45 37.90 -1.03
N LEU A 14 7.78 38.36 0.18
CA LEU A 14 7.42 37.67 1.42
C LEU A 14 5.90 37.70 1.67
N ALA A 15 5.23 38.82 1.41
CA ALA A 15 3.78 38.94 1.52
C ALA A 15 3.04 38.07 0.50
N ILE A 16 3.53 38.02 -0.75
CA ILE A 16 2.99 37.13 -1.79
C ILE A 16 3.23 35.66 -1.42
N ALA A 17 4.39 35.31 -0.86
CA ALA A 17 4.67 33.96 -0.37
C ALA A 17 3.76 33.58 0.81
N LEU A 18 3.49 34.50 1.75
CA LEU A 18 2.57 34.29 2.87
C LEU A 18 1.11 34.16 2.42
N VAL A 19 0.68 34.98 1.46
CA VAL A 19 -0.67 34.91 0.87
C VAL A 19 -0.83 33.63 0.04
N ALA A 20 0.19 33.22 -0.73
CA ALA A 20 0.20 31.94 -1.45
C ALA A 20 0.16 30.75 -0.47
N PHE A 21 0.90 30.83 0.64
CA PHE A 21 0.87 29.83 1.71
C PHE A 21 -0.50 29.75 2.40
N TRP A 22 -1.16 30.89 2.62
CA TRP A 22 -2.52 30.94 3.20
C TRP A 22 -3.62 30.51 2.23
N SER A 23 -3.50 30.81 0.94
CA SER A 23 -4.48 30.39 -0.08
C SER A 23 -4.47 28.88 -0.34
N SER A 24 -3.40 28.18 0.06
CA SER A 24 -3.29 26.73 -0.04
C SER A 24 -4.08 25.98 1.07
N ILE A 25 -4.62 26.69 2.06
CA ILE A 25 -5.23 26.09 3.27
C ILE A 25 -6.70 25.71 3.06
N VAL A 26 -7.36 26.20 1.99
CA VAL A 26 -8.76 25.85 1.68
C VAL A 26 -8.84 24.76 0.63
N VAL A 27 -8.13 23.66 0.87
CA VAL A 27 -8.48 22.38 0.25
C VAL A 27 -9.32 21.67 1.30
N LEU A 28 -10.60 21.42 1.01
CA LEU A 28 -11.37 20.42 1.75
C LEU A 28 -10.67 19.09 1.48
N PRO A 29 -9.93 18.51 2.44
CA PRO A 29 -9.34 17.22 2.20
C PRO A 29 -10.50 16.24 2.07
N GLN A 30 -10.60 15.56 0.92
CA GLN A 30 -11.45 14.39 0.79
C GLN A 30 -10.75 13.21 1.47
N ALA A 31 -10.57 13.33 2.79
CA ALA A 31 -10.14 12.22 3.60
C ALA A 31 -11.31 11.23 3.68
N GLU A 32 -11.05 9.96 3.44
CA GLU A 32 -12.03 8.91 3.74
C GLU A 32 -12.19 8.74 5.25
N THR A 33 -13.04 9.60 5.80
CA THR A 33 -13.46 9.58 7.19
C THR A 33 -14.53 8.54 7.43
N GLY A 34 -14.58 8.00 8.63
CA GLY A 34 -15.71 7.18 9.07
C GLY A 34 -16.89 8.01 9.60
N GLN A 35 -17.95 7.31 9.95
CA GLN A 35 -19.14 7.86 10.60
C GLN A 35 -19.64 6.94 11.72
N ILE A 36 -20.27 7.55 12.72
CA ILE A 36 -21.00 6.85 13.78
C ILE A 36 -22.47 7.23 13.64
N SER A 37 -23.34 6.23 13.70
CA SER A 37 -24.79 6.41 13.74
C SER A 37 -25.42 5.53 14.79
N GLY A 38 -26.64 5.82 15.20
CA GLY A 38 -27.37 4.92 16.11
C GLY A 38 -28.72 5.47 16.50
N ARG A 39 -29.42 4.70 17.32
CA ARG A 39 -30.68 5.08 17.96
C ARG A 39 -30.53 5.15 19.47
N VAL A 40 -31.27 6.08 20.06
CA VAL A 40 -31.36 6.25 21.51
C VAL A 40 -32.78 5.87 21.95
N LEU A 41 -32.86 4.86 22.80
CA LEU A 41 -34.10 4.32 23.35
C LEU A 41 -34.15 4.48 24.88
N ASP A 42 -35.35 4.49 25.45
CA ASP A 42 -35.58 4.38 26.89
C ASP A 42 -35.59 2.89 27.34
N PRO A 43 -35.73 2.59 28.65
CA PRO A 43 -35.79 1.21 29.13
C PRO A 43 -37.02 0.42 28.68
N ASN A 44 -38.07 1.11 28.22
CA ASN A 44 -39.30 0.52 27.72
C ASN A 44 -39.26 0.31 26.19
N GLY A 45 -38.18 0.70 25.53
CA GLY A 45 -38.01 0.63 24.07
C GLY A 45 -38.62 1.80 23.29
N ALA A 46 -39.07 2.87 23.97
CA ALA A 46 -39.53 4.10 23.32
C ALA A 46 -38.34 4.94 22.85
N VAL A 47 -38.50 5.66 21.74
CA VAL A 47 -37.45 6.53 21.19
C VAL A 47 -37.24 7.78 22.05
N VAL A 48 -35.98 8.19 22.22
CA VAL A 48 -35.62 9.43 22.93
C VAL A 48 -35.20 10.50 21.93
N ALA A 49 -36.16 11.36 21.58
CA ALA A 49 -35.92 12.52 20.72
C ALA A 49 -35.26 13.67 21.47
N GLY A 50 -34.42 14.47 20.79
CA GLY A 50 -33.74 15.62 21.36
C GLY A 50 -32.65 15.29 22.40
N ALA A 51 -32.17 14.04 22.45
CA ALA A 51 -31.00 13.67 23.25
C ALA A 51 -29.73 14.26 22.63
N THR A 52 -28.85 14.82 23.46
CA THR A 52 -27.56 15.35 23.05
C THR A 52 -26.56 14.20 22.96
N VAL A 53 -25.99 13.99 21.78
CA VAL A 53 -24.95 12.99 21.52
C VAL A 53 -23.63 13.69 21.27
N THR A 54 -22.63 13.43 22.11
CA THR A 54 -21.27 13.96 21.98
C THR A 54 -20.30 12.82 21.66
N VAL A 55 -19.66 12.91 20.50
CA VAL A 55 -18.62 12.00 20.02
C VAL A 55 -17.26 12.67 20.22
N LYS A 56 -16.42 12.10 21.08
CA LYS A 56 -15.11 12.63 21.45
C LYS A 56 -13.99 11.72 20.98
N SER A 57 -13.04 12.25 20.21
CA SER A 57 -11.81 11.54 19.85
C SER A 57 -10.92 11.36 21.09
N VAL A 58 -10.55 10.12 21.41
CA VAL A 58 -9.67 9.82 22.56
C VAL A 58 -8.26 10.37 22.32
N GLY A 59 -7.77 10.29 21.07
CA GLY A 59 -6.41 10.72 20.72
C GLY A 59 -6.22 12.24 20.63
N THR A 60 -7.24 12.97 20.16
CA THR A 60 -7.13 14.41 19.88
C THR A 60 -7.99 15.29 20.76
N GLY A 61 -8.91 14.71 21.55
CA GLY A 61 -9.88 15.46 22.35
C GLY A 61 -10.93 16.21 21.53
N ALA A 62 -10.90 16.12 20.19
CA ALA A 62 -11.88 16.77 19.32
C ALA A 62 -13.28 16.21 19.56
N GLU A 63 -14.25 17.11 19.73
CA GLU A 63 -15.64 16.77 20.03
C GLU A 63 -16.56 17.17 18.89
N ARG A 64 -17.57 16.34 18.63
CA ARG A 64 -18.70 16.66 17.76
C ARG A 64 -19.99 16.34 18.48
N THR A 65 -20.89 17.32 18.48
CA THR A 65 -22.17 17.19 19.16
C THR A 65 -23.30 17.29 18.13
N VAL A 66 -24.23 16.35 18.22
CA VAL A 66 -25.47 16.32 17.45
C VAL A 66 -26.64 16.02 18.38
N THR A 67 -27.86 16.30 17.95
CA THR A 67 -29.08 15.94 18.68
C THR A 67 -29.83 14.85 17.93
N THR A 68 -30.46 13.93 18.66
CA THR A 68 -31.33 12.91 18.05
C THR A 68 -32.56 13.55 17.41
N ASN A 69 -33.01 12.99 16.29
CA ASN A 69 -34.25 13.38 15.61
C ASN A 69 -35.50 12.80 16.30
N ASP A 70 -36.68 13.00 15.70
CA ASP A 70 -37.97 12.52 16.22
C ASP A 70 -38.07 10.99 16.30
N GLU A 71 -37.23 10.26 15.57
CA GLU A 71 -37.11 8.79 15.64
C GLU A 71 -36.04 8.33 16.64
N GLY A 72 -35.45 9.25 17.42
CA GLY A 72 -34.34 8.95 18.33
C GLY A 72 -33.03 8.62 17.61
N PHE A 73 -32.95 8.86 16.29
CA PHE A 73 -31.79 8.54 15.46
C PHE A 73 -30.79 9.70 15.42
N TYR A 74 -29.50 9.38 15.35
CA TYR A 74 -28.42 10.34 15.18
C TYR A 74 -27.36 9.85 14.18
N VAL A 75 -26.65 10.79 13.58
CA VAL A 75 -25.52 10.55 12.67
C VAL A 75 -24.44 11.60 12.93
N VAL A 76 -23.20 11.14 13.06
CA VAL A 76 -21.99 11.96 13.11
C VAL A 76 -21.05 11.47 12.02
N THR A 77 -20.90 12.25 10.96
CA THR A 77 -20.01 11.95 9.83
C THR A 77 -18.63 12.56 10.03
N ASN A 78 -17.72 12.39 9.06
CA ASN A 78 -16.44 13.08 8.97
C ASN A 78 -15.45 12.81 10.13
N LEU A 79 -15.52 11.63 10.75
CA LEU A 79 -14.67 11.21 11.86
C LEU A 79 -13.37 10.60 11.33
N GLN A 80 -12.22 11.08 11.81
CA GLN A 80 -10.93 10.48 11.45
C GLN A 80 -10.78 9.08 12.06
N PRO A 81 -10.07 8.13 11.43
CA PRO A 81 -9.83 6.82 12.01
C PRO A 81 -9.19 6.91 13.41
N GLY A 82 -9.75 6.20 14.39
CA GLY A 82 -9.31 6.24 15.78
C GLY A 82 -10.35 5.77 16.79
N LEU A 83 -10.00 5.84 18.07
CA LEU A 83 -10.92 5.53 19.17
C LEU A 83 -11.76 6.75 19.54
N TYR A 84 -13.06 6.51 19.75
CA TYR A 84 -14.02 7.54 20.15
C TYR A 84 -14.84 7.11 21.36
N ASP A 85 -15.05 8.06 22.26
CA ASP A 85 -16.05 7.99 23.32
C ASP A 85 -17.33 8.67 22.84
N VAL A 86 -18.40 7.89 22.72
CA VAL A 86 -19.74 8.37 22.36
C VAL A 86 -20.55 8.47 23.64
N SER A 87 -21.03 9.66 23.96
CA SER A 87 -21.82 9.91 25.16
C SER A 87 -23.17 10.52 24.81
N VAL A 88 -24.21 10.07 25.49
CA VAL A 88 -25.58 10.51 25.28
C VAL A 88 -26.14 11.07 26.58
N GLU A 89 -26.71 12.26 26.50
CA GLU A 89 -27.35 12.96 27.60
C GLU A 89 -28.77 13.39 27.19
N ALA A 90 -29.77 13.04 28.02
CA ALA A 90 -31.15 13.44 27.83
C ALA A 90 -31.78 13.78 29.18
N ARG A 91 -32.71 14.74 29.20
CA ARG A 91 -33.35 15.19 30.44
C ARG A 91 -34.15 14.04 31.07
N GLY A 92 -33.90 13.77 32.35
CA GLY A 92 -34.56 12.68 33.09
C GLY A 92 -33.89 11.31 32.95
N PHE A 93 -32.78 11.23 32.21
CA PHE A 93 -31.99 10.01 32.03
C PHE A 93 -30.57 10.17 32.57
N ASN A 94 -29.98 9.05 32.99
CA ASN A 94 -28.56 8.97 33.32
C ASN A 94 -27.72 9.11 32.04
N ARG A 95 -26.57 9.79 32.14
CA ARG A 95 -25.61 9.84 31.03
C ARG A 95 -25.09 8.42 30.75
N ALA A 96 -25.16 8.02 29.49
CA ALA A 96 -24.58 6.78 29.01
C ALA A 96 -23.35 7.09 28.14
N THR A 97 -22.29 6.29 28.28
CA THR A 97 -21.10 6.40 27.44
C THR A 97 -20.67 5.02 26.95
N GLN A 98 -20.32 4.94 25.66
CA GLN A 98 -19.77 3.76 25.00
C GLN A 98 -18.54 4.14 24.18
N ARG A 99 -17.58 3.22 24.07
CA ARG A 99 -16.37 3.41 23.27
C ARG A 99 -16.46 2.58 21.98
N THR A 100 -16.09 3.18 20.85
CA THR A 100 -16.02 2.49 19.56
C THR A 100 -14.75 2.85 18.78
N GLN A 101 -14.31 1.94 17.91
CA GLN A 101 -13.18 2.15 17.00
C GLN A 101 -13.73 2.51 15.61
N VAL A 102 -13.43 3.73 15.16
CA VAL A 102 -13.69 4.16 13.80
C VAL A 102 -12.47 3.83 12.94
N THR A 103 -12.72 3.26 11.76
CA THR A 103 -11.69 2.93 10.77
C THR A 103 -11.97 3.69 9.47
N VAL A 104 -11.03 3.66 8.53
CA VAL A 104 -11.14 4.35 7.24
C VAL A 104 -12.43 3.97 6.53
N GLY A 105 -13.24 4.97 6.16
CA GLY A 105 -14.52 4.77 5.49
C GLY A 105 -15.55 3.92 6.26
N SER A 106 -15.37 3.70 7.56
CA SER A 106 -16.28 2.83 8.32
C SER A 106 -17.62 3.50 8.66
N ARG A 107 -18.67 2.68 8.78
CA ARG A 107 -19.98 3.08 9.27
C ARG A 107 -20.32 2.26 10.51
N ASN A 108 -20.05 2.82 11.69
CA ASN A 108 -20.25 2.15 12.97
C ASN A 108 -21.66 2.42 13.50
N THR A 109 -22.25 1.43 14.18
CA THR A 109 -23.58 1.58 14.79
C THR A 109 -23.47 1.50 16.30
N VAL A 110 -23.78 2.60 16.98
CA VAL A 110 -23.66 2.72 18.44
C VAL A 110 -25.02 3.08 19.00
N ASP A 111 -25.81 2.06 19.32
CA ASP A 111 -27.14 2.23 19.90
C ASP A 111 -27.07 2.36 21.43
N PHE A 112 -27.93 3.21 21.98
CA PHE A 112 -28.03 3.45 23.41
C PHE A 112 -29.42 3.09 23.93
N SER A 113 -29.46 2.40 25.07
CA SER A 113 -30.65 2.31 25.92
C SER A 113 -30.36 3.06 27.21
N LEU A 114 -31.03 4.19 27.42
CA LEU A 114 -30.77 5.07 28.56
C LEU A 114 -31.51 4.60 29.80
N ALA A 115 -30.83 4.54 30.93
CA ALA A 115 -31.47 4.32 32.22
C ALA A 115 -32.11 5.62 32.75
N VAL A 116 -33.30 5.53 33.33
CA VAL A 116 -33.95 6.68 34.00
C VAL A 116 -33.07 7.16 35.15
N ALA A 117 -32.89 8.48 35.27
CA ALA A 117 -32.09 9.06 36.34
C ALA A 117 -32.78 8.88 37.70
N ALA A 118 -32.07 8.28 38.67
CA ALA A 118 -32.47 8.37 40.07
C ALA A 118 -32.22 9.79 40.60
N VAL A 119 -32.82 10.15 41.73
CA VAL A 119 -32.69 11.48 42.38
C VAL A 119 -31.23 11.90 42.63
N THR A 120 -30.31 10.94 42.62
CA THR A 120 -28.85 11.13 42.52
C THR A 120 -28.36 10.65 41.16
N GLY A 121 -28.06 11.57 40.24
CA GLY A 121 -27.62 11.27 38.86
C GLY A 121 -26.35 10.42 38.85
N GLY A 122 -26.42 9.23 38.26
CA GLY A 122 -25.29 8.32 38.07
C GLY A 122 -24.87 8.28 36.61
N THR A 123 -23.57 8.12 36.34
CA THR A 123 -23.05 7.79 35.01
C THR A 123 -23.02 6.28 34.82
N VAL A 124 -23.61 5.79 33.73
CA VAL A 124 -23.51 4.38 33.32
C VAL A 124 -22.47 4.29 32.21
N GLU A 125 -21.29 3.78 32.55
CA GLU A 125 -20.26 3.45 31.57
C GLU A 125 -20.47 2.01 31.10
N VAL A 126 -20.83 1.84 29.83
CA VAL A 126 -20.90 0.52 29.21
C VAL A 126 -19.60 0.32 28.47
N VAL A 127 -18.65 -0.36 29.13
CA VAL A 127 -17.41 -0.82 28.49
C VAL A 127 -17.75 -2.03 27.62
N ALA A 128 -18.32 -1.78 26.44
CA ALA A 128 -18.36 -2.77 25.39
C ALA A 128 -16.91 -2.97 24.92
N GLY A 129 -16.26 -4.03 25.41
CA GLY A 129 -14.96 -4.46 24.89
C GLY A 129 -15.09 -4.64 23.38
N GLY A 130 -14.25 -3.95 22.62
CA GLY A 130 -14.27 -3.89 21.15
C GLY A 130 -14.18 -5.27 20.49
N GLY A 131 -15.30 -6.00 20.50
CA GLY A 131 -15.52 -7.18 19.70
C GLY A 131 -15.65 -6.80 18.23
N LEU A 132 -15.44 -7.77 17.34
CA LEU A 132 -15.64 -7.57 15.90
C LEU A 132 -17.06 -7.06 15.62
N GLU A 133 -17.19 -5.75 15.40
CA GLU A 133 -18.42 -5.13 14.91
C GLU A 133 -18.68 -5.67 13.49
N VAL A 134 -19.79 -6.39 13.32
CA VAL A 134 -20.22 -6.83 11.99
C VAL A 134 -20.76 -5.60 11.27
N ASN A 135 -20.23 -5.32 10.08
CA ASN A 135 -20.76 -4.25 9.24
C ASN A 135 -22.17 -4.62 8.75
N THR A 136 -23.19 -4.03 9.35
CA THR A 136 -24.61 -4.16 8.96
C THR A 136 -25.09 -2.99 8.09
N GLN A 137 -24.23 -1.99 7.86
CA GLN A 137 -24.59 -0.72 7.23
C GLN A 137 -24.33 -0.70 5.73
N THR A 138 -23.37 -1.51 5.25
CA THR A 138 -22.99 -1.54 3.83
C THR A 138 -22.92 -2.95 3.29
N GLN A 139 -23.12 -3.09 1.98
CA GLN A 139 -22.94 -4.37 1.26
C GLN A 139 -21.47 -4.66 0.91
N GLU A 140 -20.54 -3.77 1.31
CA GLU A 140 -19.13 -3.85 0.96
C GLU A 140 -18.44 -5.06 1.60
N LEU A 141 -17.66 -5.78 0.78
CA LEU A 141 -16.76 -6.81 1.28
C LEU A 141 -15.35 -6.24 1.43
N SER A 142 -15.02 -5.83 2.67
CA SER A 142 -13.74 -5.24 3.01
C SER A 142 -12.97 -6.01 4.08
N THR A 143 -11.64 -5.96 4.01
CA THR A 143 -10.75 -6.42 5.09
C THR A 143 -9.92 -5.24 5.59
N ILE A 144 -9.78 -5.12 6.91
CA ILE A 144 -8.92 -4.11 7.53
C ILE A 144 -7.62 -4.78 7.97
N VAL A 145 -6.49 -4.23 7.54
CA VAL A 145 -5.17 -4.60 8.06
C VAL A 145 -4.77 -3.54 9.08
N SER A 146 -4.74 -3.92 10.35
CA SER A 146 -4.53 -3.00 11.47
C SER A 146 -3.08 -2.53 11.59
N GLU A 147 -2.85 -1.43 12.33
CA GLU A 147 -1.50 -0.96 12.65
C GLU A 147 -0.63 -2.07 13.27
N SER A 148 -1.21 -2.87 14.17
CA SER A 148 -0.48 -3.95 14.85
C SER A 148 -0.03 -5.02 13.86
N GLN A 149 -0.90 -5.42 12.93
CA GLN A 149 -0.54 -6.35 11.86
C GLN A 149 0.55 -5.75 10.97
N ILE A 150 0.43 -4.47 10.60
CA ILE A 150 1.42 -3.78 9.77
C ILE A 150 2.79 -3.76 10.43
N ARG A 151 2.86 -3.48 11.74
CA ARG A 151 4.12 -3.42 12.49
C ARG A 151 4.71 -4.80 12.81
N GLN A 152 3.87 -5.80 13.08
CA GLN A 152 4.32 -7.09 13.62
C GLN A 152 4.54 -8.15 12.54
N LEU A 153 3.86 -8.05 11.39
CA LEU A 153 4.00 -9.05 10.34
C LEU A 153 5.31 -8.86 9.56
N PRO A 154 6.02 -9.97 9.26
CA PRO A 154 7.28 -9.90 8.57
C PRO A 154 7.06 -9.43 7.13
N THR A 155 7.77 -8.37 6.75
CA THR A 155 7.80 -7.86 5.38
C THR A 155 9.24 -7.86 4.87
N LEU A 156 9.43 -8.29 3.62
CA LEU A 156 10.78 -8.45 3.08
C LEU A 156 11.47 -7.10 2.81
N THR A 157 10.68 -6.09 2.44
CA THR A 157 11.19 -4.76 2.07
C THR A 157 10.61 -3.63 2.92
N ARG A 158 9.79 -3.95 3.94
CA ARG A 158 8.98 -2.97 4.69
C ARG A 158 8.14 -2.10 3.78
N ASN A 159 7.68 -2.68 2.69
CA ASN A 159 6.68 -2.10 1.82
C ASN A 159 5.31 -2.43 2.41
N PRO A 160 4.51 -1.44 2.84
CA PRO A 160 3.26 -1.73 3.52
C PRO A 160 2.20 -2.28 2.55
N TYR A 161 2.34 -2.05 1.24
CA TYR A 161 1.47 -2.63 0.21
C TYR A 161 1.63 -4.16 0.04
N ASP A 162 2.72 -4.76 0.51
CA ASP A 162 2.90 -6.22 0.50
C ASP A 162 1.82 -6.92 1.36
N LEU A 163 1.28 -6.21 2.37
CA LEU A 163 0.30 -6.71 3.32
C LEU A 163 -1.14 -6.71 2.79
N VAL A 164 -1.40 -6.10 1.63
CA VAL A 164 -2.72 -6.16 0.96
C VAL A 164 -3.09 -7.62 0.66
N SER A 165 -2.08 -8.47 0.41
CA SER A 165 -2.22 -9.91 0.19
C SER A 165 -2.77 -10.71 1.37
N LEU A 166 -2.86 -10.11 2.58
CA LEU A 166 -3.52 -10.73 3.73
C LEU A 166 -5.03 -10.78 3.58
N SER A 167 -5.59 -9.95 2.70
CA SER A 167 -7.03 -9.88 2.46
C SER A 167 -7.50 -11.07 1.61
N GLY A 168 -8.72 -11.54 1.87
CA GLY A 168 -9.30 -12.65 1.11
C GLY A 168 -9.43 -12.33 -0.38
N ASN A 169 -9.29 -13.35 -1.22
CA ASN A 169 -9.33 -13.25 -2.69
C ASN A 169 -8.30 -12.28 -3.31
N VAL A 170 -7.23 -11.97 -2.58
CA VAL A 170 -6.07 -11.25 -3.09
C VAL A 170 -4.95 -12.24 -3.38
N SER A 171 -4.36 -12.12 -4.57
CA SER A 171 -3.15 -12.85 -4.93
C SER A 171 -2.07 -11.85 -5.33
N THR A 172 -0.82 -12.15 -5.00
CA THR A 172 0.32 -11.36 -5.49
C THR A 172 0.52 -11.70 -6.96
N VAL A 173 0.33 -10.71 -7.82
CA VAL A 173 0.42 -10.89 -9.26
C VAL A 173 1.29 -9.79 -9.85
N ASP A 174 2.18 -10.27 -10.71
CA ASP A 174 2.82 -9.56 -11.82
C ASP A 174 4.30 -9.18 -11.64
N PRO A 175 5.23 -9.94 -12.26
CA PRO A 175 6.63 -9.54 -12.42
C PRO A 175 6.85 -8.45 -13.50
N SER A 176 5.80 -7.94 -14.16
CA SER A 176 5.91 -6.94 -15.23
C SER A 176 6.20 -5.52 -14.74
N GLY A 177 6.03 -5.25 -13.44
CA GLY A 177 6.18 -3.91 -12.87
C GLY A 177 5.04 -2.95 -13.24
N ARG A 178 3.86 -3.47 -13.59
CA ARG A 178 2.64 -2.70 -13.85
C ARG A 178 1.53 -3.10 -12.88
N GLY A 179 0.67 -2.15 -12.53
CA GLY A 179 -0.43 -2.36 -11.58
C GLY A 179 0.01 -2.32 -10.11
N ALA A 180 -0.95 -2.47 -9.20
CA ALA A 180 -0.73 -2.40 -7.75
C ALA A 180 0.06 -3.59 -7.15
N GLY A 181 0.60 -4.50 -7.98
CA GLY A 181 1.32 -5.70 -7.55
C GLY A 181 0.44 -6.83 -6.98
N VAL A 182 -0.88 -6.63 -6.97
CA VAL A 182 -1.86 -7.60 -6.48
C VAL A 182 -3.06 -7.70 -7.43
N ALA A 183 -3.57 -8.91 -7.62
CA ALA A 183 -4.86 -9.15 -8.25
C ALA A 183 -5.92 -9.45 -7.20
N ILE A 184 -7.03 -8.74 -7.27
CA ILE A 184 -8.19 -8.91 -6.40
C ILE A 184 -9.29 -9.58 -7.23
N ASN A 185 -9.88 -10.65 -6.73
CA ASN A 185 -10.95 -11.41 -7.42
C ASN A 185 -10.58 -11.85 -8.87
N GLY A 186 -9.30 -12.13 -9.11
CA GLY A 186 -8.80 -12.55 -10.43
C GLY A 186 -8.71 -11.43 -11.48
N GLN A 187 -8.92 -10.17 -11.11
CA GLN A 187 -8.79 -9.02 -12.01
C GLN A 187 -7.33 -8.65 -12.25
N ARG A 188 -7.08 -7.78 -13.24
CA ARG A 188 -5.73 -7.30 -13.54
C ARG A 188 -5.17 -6.49 -12.37
N ALA A 189 -3.87 -6.55 -12.12
CA ALA A 189 -3.25 -5.73 -11.08
C ALA A 189 -3.42 -4.21 -11.31
N ALA A 190 -3.55 -3.79 -12.58
CA ALA A 190 -3.85 -2.41 -12.97
C ALA A 190 -5.32 -1.99 -12.76
N SER A 191 -6.20 -2.93 -12.37
CA SER A 191 -7.62 -2.66 -12.05
C SER A 191 -7.85 -2.37 -10.57
N THR A 192 -6.80 -2.47 -9.74
CA THR A 192 -6.85 -2.10 -8.33
C THR A 192 -6.53 -0.62 -8.20
N ASN A 193 -7.47 0.16 -7.64
CA ASN A 193 -7.18 1.55 -7.29
C ASN A 193 -6.55 1.62 -5.90
N VAL A 194 -5.52 2.44 -5.75
CA VAL A 194 -4.85 2.67 -4.47
C VAL A 194 -5.13 4.10 -4.05
N LEU A 195 -5.74 4.28 -2.89
CA LEU A 195 -5.98 5.59 -2.29
C LEU A 195 -5.00 5.80 -1.14
N LEU A 196 -4.48 7.02 -1.02
CA LEU A 196 -3.71 7.49 0.11
C LEU A 196 -4.46 8.64 0.76
N ASP A 197 -4.92 8.44 1.99
CA ASP A 197 -5.74 9.38 2.74
C ASP A 197 -6.96 9.87 1.94
N GLY A 198 -7.58 8.95 1.18
CA GLY A 198 -8.74 9.20 0.32
C GLY A 198 -8.45 9.76 -1.07
N VAL A 199 -7.19 10.09 -1.40
CA VAL A 199 -6.80 10.61 -2.73
C VAL A 199 -6.17 9.51 -3.58
N GLU A 200 -6.46 9.48 -4.88
CA GLU A 200 -5.86 8.54 -5.83
C GLU A 200 -4.32 8.60 -5.78
N ASN A 201 -3.69 7.47 -5.46
CA ASN A 201 -2.26 7.28 -5.33
C ASN A 201 -1.75 6.21 -6.32
N VAL A 202 -2.05 6.43 -7.60
CA VAL A 202 -1.71 5.52 -8.70
C VAL A 202 -0.91 6.27 -9.77
N ASP A 203 0.18 5.68 -10.22
CA ASP A 203 0.92 6.15 -11.39
C ASP A 203 0.06 5.94 -12.65
N THR A 204 -0.25 7.02 -13.36
CA THR A 204 -1.17 6.98 -14.50
C THR A 204 -0.67 6.20 -15.72
N PHE A 205 0.63 5.94 -15.82
CA PHE A 205 1.23 5.23 -16.96
C PHE A 205 1.43 3.74 -16.68
N THR A 206 1.95 3.40 -15.50
CA THR A 206 2.22 2.01 -15.11
C THR A 206 1.10 1.38 -14.30
N ALA A 207 0.15 2.19 -13.78
CA ALA A 207 -0.86 1.79 -12.81
C ALA A 207 -0.27 1.25 -11.49
N THR A 208 1.01 1.50 -11.21
CA THR A 208 1.63 1.14 -9.93
C THR A 208 1.22 2.11 -8.83
N VAL A 209 1.55 1.81 -7.58
CA VAL A 209 1.47 2.79 -6.50
C VAL A 209 2.26 4.04 -6.90
N GLY A 210 1.62 5.21 -6.84
CA GLY A 210 2.23 6.48 -7.24
C GLY A 210 3.31 6.94 -6.26
N GLN A 211 2.98 6.97 -4.98
CA GLN A 211 3.87 7.35 -3.89
C GLN A 211 4.01 6.21 -2.87
N SER A 212 5.25 5.80 -2.63
CA SER A 212 5.57 4.88 -1.55
C SER A 212 5.62 5.63 -0.22
N ILE A 213 4.97 5.07 0.79
CA ILE A 213 4.91 5.64 2.14
C ILE A 213 5.65 4.71 3.11
N PRO A 214 6.43 5.25 4.08
CA PRO A 214 7.07 4.43 5.09
C PRO A 214 6.05 3.60 5.87
N LEU A 215 6.38 2.34 6.16
CA LEU A 215 5.49 1.44 6.90
C LEU A 215 5.07 2.02 8.28
N ASP A 216 5.97 2.71 8.97
CA ASP A 216 5.68 3.34 10.27
C ASP A 216 4.71 4.53 10.20
N ALA A 217 4.53 5.12 9.01
CA ALA A 217 3.58 6.20 8.79
C ALA A 217 2.15 5.69 8.56
N VAL A 218 1.97 4.41 8.25
CA VAL A 218 0.65 3.82 7.98
C VAL A 218 -0.04 3.50 9.29
N GLN A 219 -1.27 3.99 9.43
CA GLN A 219 -2.18 3.66 10.53
C GLN A 219 -2.91 2.35 10.22
N GLU A 220 -3.54 2.23 9.06
CA GLU A 220 -4.26 1.02 8.66
C GLU A 220 -4.48 0.97 7.14
N PHE A 221 -4.81 -0.23 6.66
CA PHE A 221 -5.33 -0.44 5.32
C PHE A 221 -6.78 -0.90 5.37
N ARG A 222 -7.59 -0.39 4.47
CA ARG A 222 -8.89 -0.99 4.12
C ARG A 222 -8.82 -1.49 2.68
N VAL A 223 -8.96 -2.80 2.51
CA VAL A 223 -9.02 -3.44 1.19
C VAL A 223 -10.47 -3.77 0.89
N VAL A 224 -11.09 -3.01 0.00
CA VAL A 224 -12.46 -3.26 -0.46
C VAL A 224 -12.41 -4.07 -1.74
N SER A 225 -12.84 -5.32 -1.66
CA SER A 225 -12.69 -6.30 -2.74
C SER A 225 -13.91 -6.39 -3.65
N SER A 226 -15.11 -6.10 -3.14
CA SER A 226 -16.35 -6.21 -3.89
C SER A 226 -17.41 -5.25 -3.34
N THR A 227 -18.40 -4.96 -4.20
CA THR A 227 -19.63 -4.24 -3.83
C THR A 227 -19.34 -2.86 -3.24
N PHE A 228 -18.22 -2.27 -3.63
CA PHE A 228 -17.87 -0.89 -3.30
C PHE A 228 -18.81 0.06 -4.02
N THR A 229 -19.00 1.21 -3.40
CA THR A 229 -19.93 2.25 -3.83
C THR A 229 -19.37 3.10 -4.99
N PRO A 230 -20.21 3.82 -5.75
CA PRO A 230 -19.78 4.52 -6.98
C PRO A 230 -18.76 5.66 -6.79
N GLU A 231 -18.52 6.12 -5.56
CA GLU A 231 -17.46 7.08 -5.25
C GLU A 231 -16.06 6.55 -5.61
N TYR A 232 -15.88 5.23 -5.64
CA TYR A 232 -14.62 4.61 -6.04
C TYR A 232 -14.53 4.45 -7.56
N GLY A 233 -13.90 5.44 -8.21
CA GLY A 233 -13.55 5.38 -9.62
C GLY A 233 -12.33 4.48 -9.88
N ARG A 234 -12.15 4.06 -11.15
CA ARG A 234 -10.96 3.35 -11.65
C ARG A 234 -10.60 2.06 -10.89
N ALA A 235 -11.55 1.47 -10.17
CA ALA A 235 -11.31 0.39 -9.22
C ALA A 235 -12.00 -0.93 -9.64
N SER A 236 -11.98 -1.30 -10.93
CA SER A 236 -12.76 -2.47 -11.41
C SER A 236 -12.34 -3.82 -10.81
N GLY A 237 -11.18 -3.90 -10.15
CA GLY A 237 -10.72 -5.06 -9.37
C GLY A 237 -10.91 -4.93 -7.87
N GLY A 238 -10.82 -3.71 -7.34
CA GLY A 238 -10.96 -3.41 -5.92
C GLY A 238 -10.24 -2.11 -5.55
N VAL A 239 -10.41 -1.70 -4.30
CA VAL A 239 -9.84 -0.48 -3.74
C VAL A 239 -8.94 -0.84 -2.56
N VAL A 240 -7.74 -0.28 -2.53
CA VAL A 240 -6.85 -0.32 -1.37
C VAL A 240 -6.75 1.09 -0.83
N ASN A 241 -7.42 1.36 0.28
CA ASN A 241 -7.33 2.65 0.95
C ASN A 241 -6.31 2.59 2.09
N VAL A 242 -5.32 3.46 2.02
CA VAL A 242 -4.25 3.60 3.00
C VAL A 242 -4.50 4.85 3.82
N ALA A 243 -4.62 4.72 5.14
CA ALA A 243 -4.58 5.87 6.04
C ALA A 243 -3.21 6.03 6.67
N THR A 244 -2.70 7.26 6.65
CA THR A 244 -1.52 7.66 7.38
C THR A 244 -1.88 8.13 8.79
N LYS A 245 -0.91 8.04 9.70
CA LYS A 245 -1.06 8.50 11.08
C LYS A 245 -1.14 10.02 11.15
N SER A 246 -1.98 10.50 12.04
CA SER A 246 -2.01 11.89 12.48
C SER A 246 -1.30 12.07 13.83
N GLY A 247 -1.08 13.32 14.24
CA GLY A 247 -0.62 13.61 15.60
C GLY A 247 -1.74 13.45 16.62
N THR A 248 -1.37 13.28 17.89
CA THR A 248 -2.30 13.15 19.03
C THR A 248 -1.92 14.12 20.14
N ASN A 249 -2.69 14.14 21.24
CA ASN A 249 -2.38 14.93 22.43
C ASN A 249 -1.11 14.49 23.19
N GLU A 250 -0.59 13.33 22.85
CA GLU A 250 0.61 12.77 23.46
C GLU A 250 1.75 12.75 22.43
N PHE A 251 2.97 13.03 22.90
CA PHE A 251 4.14 12.84 22.07
C PHE A 251 4.46 11.35 21.97
N HIS A 252 4.52 10.85 20.75
CA HIS A 252 4.93 9.48 20.47
C HIS A 252 5.81 9.44 19.22
N GLY A 253 6.70 8.46 19.16
CA GLY A 253 7.59 8.32 18.03
C GLY A 253 8.29 6.98 18.01
N SER A 254 8.99 6.73 16.91
CA SER A 254 9.82 5.55 16.73
C SER A 254 11.10 5.95 16.02
N LEU A 255 12.18 5.23 16.31
CA LEU A 255 13.44 5.26 15.58
C LEU A 255 13.78 3.81 15.25
N TYR A 256 14.16 3.55 14.00
CA TYR A 256 14.42 2.19 13.55
C TYR A 256 15.57 2.11 12.55
N GLU A 257 16.22 0.95 12.54
CA GLU A 257 17.18 0.54 11.53
C GLU A 257 17.02 -0.95 11.22
N PHE A 258 16.90 -1.27 9.94
CA PHE A 258 16.79 -2.61 9.39
C PHE A 258 17.95 -2.85 8.42
N ASN A 259 18.65 -3.97 8.63
CA ASN A 259 19.74 -4.39 7.78
C ASN A 259 19.43 -5.73 7.12
N ARG A 260 19.63 -5.80 5.80
CA ARG A 260 19.56 -7.06 5.03
C ARG A 260 20.82 -7.23 4.21
N VAL A 261 21.60 -8.26 4.53
CA VAL A 261 22.89 -8.55 3.87
C VAL A 261 22.93 -9.94 3.25
N SER A 262 23.56 -10.08 2.09
CA SER A 262 23.70 -11.36 1.40
C SER A 262 24.52 -12.37 2.20
N ARG A 263 25.35 -11.94 3.17
CA ARG A 263 26.09 -12.84 4.06
C ARG A 263 25.17 -13.76 4.88
N LEU A 264 23.98 -13.28 5.24
CA LEU A 264 22.98 -14.03 6.01
C LEU A 264 21.94 -14.74 5.11
N ALA A 265 22.00 -14.55 3.80
CA ALA A 265 21.08 -15.16 2.84
C ALA A 265 21.73 -16.32 2.08
N SER A 266 20.93 -17.27 1.60
CA SER A 266 21.38 -18.31 0.66
C SER A 266 21.67 -17.72 -0.73
N ASN A 267 22.37 -18.50 -1.57
CA ASN A 267 22.48 -18.16 -2.99
C ASN A 267 21.17 -18.51 -3.72
N SER A 268 20.89 -17.86 -4.85
CA SER A 268 19.72 -18.23 -5.65
C SER A 268 19.88 -19.61 -6.27
N PHE A 269 18.76 -20.28 -6.53
CA PHE A 269 18.72 -21.56 -7.23
C PHE A 269 19.45 -21.49 -8.58
N ASP A 270 19.15 -20.46 -9.38
CA ASP A 270 19.76 -20.28 -10.70
C ASP A 270 21.27 -20.07 -10.62
N ASN A 271 21.75 -19.29 -9.63
CA ASN A 271 23.19 -19.12 -9.46
C ASN A 271 23.86 -20.45 -9.12
N ASN A 272 23.28 -21.24 -8.23
CA ASN A 272 23.80 -22.57 -7.90
C ASN A 272 23.78 -23.51 -9.12
N ALA A 273 22.68 -23.52 -9.88
CA ALA A 273 22.53 -24.34 -11.09
C ALA A 273 23.52 -23.97 -12.22
N ASN A 274 23.99 -22.72 -12.24
CA ASN A 274 24.95 -22.20 -13.22
C ASN A 274 26.38 -22.08 -12.67
N GLY A 275 26.65 -22.55 -11.44
CA GLY A 275 27.98 -22.45 -10.82
C GLY A 275 28.43 -21.02 -10.52
N LEU A 276 27.49 -20.08 -10.41
CA LEU A 276 27.76 -18.67 -10.17
C LEU A 276 27.82 -18.37 -8.67
N LYS A 277 28.79 -17.53 -8.31
CA LYS A 277 28.92 -17.02 -6.94
C LYS A 277 27.74 -16.11 -6.60
N LYS A 278 27.31 -16.18 -5.33
CA LYS A 278 26.29 -15.29 -4.77
C LYS A 278 26.71 -13.82 -4.92
N GLY A 279 25.78 -13.00 -5.41
CA GLY A 279 25.96 -11.55 -5.49
C GLY A 279 26.14 -10.90 -4.11
N VAL A 280 26.84 -9.76 -4.06
CA VAL A 280 26.89 -8.95 -2.85
C VAL A 280 25.62 -8.11 -2.77
N PHE A 281 24.92 -8.17 -1.65
CA PHE A 281 23.73 -7.33 -1.40
C PHE A 281 23.79 -6.81 0.02
N ALA A 282 23.57 -5.52 0.21
CA ALA A 282 23.40 -4.87 1.50
C ALA A 282 22.34 -3.78 1.37
N ARG A 283 21.24 -3.90 2.10
CA ARG A 283 20.18 -2.89 2.21
C ARG A 283 20.11 -2.41 3.65
N ASN A 284 20.30 -1.11 3.84
CA ASN A 284 20.13 -0.43 5.12
C ASN A 284 18.90 0.46 4.98
N GLN A 285 17.89 0.20 5.79
CA GLN A 285 16.64 0.95 5.81
C GLN A 285 16.45 1.47 7.21
N PHE A 286 16.56 2.78 7.38
CA PHE A 286 16.47 3.43 8.68
C PHE A 286 15.60 4.67 8.58
N GLY A 287 15.01 5.06 9.69
CA GLY A 287 14.06 6.16 9.69
C GLY A 287 13.51 6.41 11.08
N TYR A 288 12.62 7.39 11.13
CA TYR A 288 11.90 7.73 12.34
C TYR A 288 10.46 8.12 12.02
N SER A 289 9.64 8.14 13.07
CA SER A 289 8.34 8.78 13.09
C SER A 289 8.20 9.58 14.37
N VAL A 290 7.55 10.75 14.32
CA VAL A 290 7.24 11.54 15.49
C VAL A 290 5.90 12.24 15.28
N GLY A 291 5.05 12.22 16.30
CA GLY A 291 3.80 12.96 16.32
C GLY A 291 3.48 13.46 17.72
N GLY A 292 2.60 14.44 17.78
CA GLY A 292 2.15 15.04 19.04
C GLY A 292 1.46 16.40 18.84
N PRO A 293 1.15 17.10 19.93
CA PRO A 293 0.57 18.43 19.88
C PRO A 293 1.65 19.46 19.50
N VAL A 294 1.27 20.50 18.75
CA VAL A 294 2.18 21.62 18.45
C VAL A 294 2.31 22.49 19.70
N ILE A 295 3.51 22.50 20.29
CA ILE A 295 3.84 23.35 21.44
C ILE A 295 4.86 24.39 20.99
N LEU A 296 4.45 25.66 21.01
CA LEU A 296 5.29 26.82 20.70
C LEU A 296 5.23 27.82 21.87
N PRO A 297 6.22 28.72 22.02
CA PRO A 297 6.15 29.77 23.02
C PRO A 297 4.84 30.57 22.90
N GLY A 298 4.01 30.56 23.95
CA GLY A 298 2.71 31.23 23.97
C GLY A 298 1.55 30.47 23.31
N PHE A 299 1.78 29.27 22.76
CA PHE A 299 0.74 28.44 22.15
C PHE A 299 0.83 26.97 22.61
N ASN A 300 -0.19 26.52 23.32
CA ASN A 300 -0.39 25.11 23.67
C ASN A 300 -1.42 24.51 22.71
N GLY A 301 -0.95 23.71 21.75
CA GLY A 301 -1.78 23.05 20.75
C GLY A 301 -2.50 21.79 21.22
N LYS A 302 -2.43 21.42 22.51
CA LYS A 302 -3.27 20.34 23.03
C LYS A 302 -4.74 20.60 22.72
N ASP A 303 -5.43 19.55 22.28
CA ASP A 303 -6.82 19.53 21.82
C ASP A 303 -7.13 20.46 20.62
N LYS A 304 -6.11 21.01 19.95
CA LYS A 304 -6.28 22.08 18.95
C LYS A 304 -5.48 21.89 17.68
N LEU A 305 -4.19 21.55 17.80
CA LEU A 305 -3.27 21.48 16.68
C LEU A 305 -2.21 20.41 16.91
N PHE A 306 -2.13 19.51 15.93
CA PHE A 306 -1.28 18.32 15.98
C PHE A 306 -0.36 18.27 14.77
N PHE A 307 0.77 17.58 14.91
CA PHE A 307 1.68 17.29 13.81
C PHE A 307 2.04 15.81 13.81
N PHE A 308 2.37 15.31 12.63
CA PHE A 308 3.01 14.01 12.43
C PHE A 308 4.05 14.12 11.32
N ASN A 309 5.20 13.50 11.51
CA ASN A 309 6.24 13.37 10.51
C ASN A 309 6.82 11.96 10.54
N SER A 310 7.03 11.38 9.36
CA SER A 310 7.80 10.17 9.20
C SER A 310 8.75 10.30 8.02
N THR A 311 10.00 9.92 8.23
CA THR A 311 11.04 9.97 7.20
C THR A 311 11.81 8.65 7.22
N GLU A 312 12.03 8.09 6.04
CA GLU A 312 12.76 6.85 5.84
C GLU A 312 13.83 7.01 4.75
N TRP A 313 14.99 6.39 4.98
CA TRP A 313 16.07 6.31 4.01
C TRP A 313 16.40 4.85 3.70
N ILE A 314 16.52 4.56 2.41
CA ILE A 314 16.90 3.24 1.92
C ILE A 314 18.21 3.37 1.16
N ARG A 315 19.28 2.73 1.67
CA ARG A 315 20.57 2.63 1.00
C ARG A 315 20.83 1.20 0.55
N VAL A 316 20.83 0.99 -0.76
CA VAL A 316 21.11 -0.32 -1.39
C VAL A 316 22.50 -0.31 -2.01
N ARG A 317 23.31 -1.30 -1.63
CA ARG A 317 24.56 -1.67 -2.30
C ARG A 317 24.40 -3.08 -2.81
N SER A 318 24.28 -3.25 -4.11
CA SER A 318 24.05 -4.57 -4.69
C SER A 318 24.90 -4.80 -5.94
N THR A 319 25.24 -6.07 -6.13
CA THR A 319 25.81 -6.61 -7.35
C THR A 319 25.11 -7.93 -7.60
N ALA A 320 24.53 -8.08 -8.78
CA ALA A 320 23.91 -9.33 -9.20
C ALA A 320 24.58 -9.78 -10.50
N PRO A 321 24.94 -11.07 -10.65
CA PRO A 321 25.31 -11.60 -11.94
C PRO A 321 24.07 -11.56 -12.84
N VAL A 322 24.12 -10.79 -13.94
CA VAL A 322 23.07 -10.81 -14.96
C VAL A 322 23.47 -11.84 -16.00
N ILE A 323 22.63 -12.85 -16.17
CA ILE A 323 22.80 -13.89 -17.17
C ILE A 323 21.95 -13.53 -18.39
N ASN A 324 22.60 -13.40 -19.54
CA ASN A 324 21.96 -13.26 -20.83
C ASN A 324 22.27 -14.47 -21.69
N VAL A 325 21.23 -15.03 -22.29
CA VAL A 325 21.37 -16.16 -23.19
C VAL A 325 21.50 -15.62 -24.61
N VAL A 326 22.59 -15.94 -25.30
CA VAL A 326 22.83 -15.47 -26.66
C VAL A 326 22.82 -16.64 -27.65
N PRO A 327 22.22 -16.46 -28.84
CA PRO A 327 22.32 -17.42 -29.94
C PRO A 327 23.78 -17.76 -30.27
N THR A 328 24.09 -19.05 -30.40
CA THR A 328 25.38 -19.47 -30.97
C THR A 328 25.42 -19.20 -32.48
N PRO A 329 26.60 -19.05 -33.10
CA PRO A 329 26.70 -18.98 -34.56
C PRO A 329 26.00 -20.15 -35.27
N GLN A 330 26.07 -21.36 -34.69
CA GLN A 330 25.41 -22.55 -35.21
C GLN A 330 23.88 -22.45 -35.12
N LEU A 331 23.35 -21.91 -34.03
CA LEU A 331 21.92 -21.62 -33.86
C LEU A 331 21.45 -20.55 -34.86
N ILE A 332 22.21 -19.48 -35.06
CA ILE A 332 21.89 -18.46 -36.07
C ILE A 332 21.88 -19.08 -37.47
N ALA A 333 22.88 -19.87 -37.84
CA ALA A 333 22.94 -20.53 -39.14
C ALA A 333 21.79 -21.53 -39.39
N ALA A 334 21.23 -22.12 -38.33
CA ALA A 334 20.08 -23.03 -38.41
C ALA A 334 18.72 -22.31 -38.36
N SER A 335 18.69 -20.99 -38.14
CA SER A 335 17.47 -20.19 -38.06
C SER A 335 16.95 -19.77 -39.45
N ALA A 336 15.73 -19.21 -39.52
CA ALA A 336 15.15 -18.74 -40.77
C ALA A 336 15.95 -17.58 -41.39
N PRO A 337 15.92 -17.37 -42.72
CA PRO A 337 16.69 -16.32 -43.40
C PRO A 337 16.49 -14.91 -42.82
N ALA A 338 15.28 -14.58 -42.36
CA ALA A 338 15.00 -13.28 -41.72
C ALA A 338 15.76 -13.09 -40.40
N THR A 339 15.89 -14.15 -39.59
CA THR A 339 16.66 -14.13 -38.34
C THR A 339 18.16 -14.03 -38.63
N GLN A 340 18.65 -14.74 -39.65
CA GLN A 340 20.03 -14.63 -40.12
C GLN A 340 20.34 -13.19 -40.58
N ALA A 341 19.45 -12.60 -41.38
CA ALA A 341 19.57 -11.23 -41.87
C ALA A 341 19.62 -10.23 -40.70
N PHE A 342 18.73 -10.37 -39.71
CA PHE A 342 18.74 -9.54 -38.50
C PHE A 342 20.09 -9.60 -37.76
N PHE A 343 20.60 -10.80 -37.46
CA PHE A 343 21.89 -10.94 -36.78
C PHE A 343 23.08 -10.52 -37.65
N SER A 344 23.00 -10.63 -38.97
CA SER A 344 24.04 -10.11 -39.87
C SER A 344 24.10 -8.58 -39.90
N ALA A 345 22.95 -7.91 -39.78
CA ALA A 345 22.83 -6.46 -39.82
C ALA A 345 23.10 -5.81 -38.45
N TYR A 346 22.70 -6.46 -37.35
CA TYR A 346 22.69 -5.85 -36.00
C TYR A 346 23.42 -6.68 -34.92
N GLY A 347 23.87 -7.90 -35.23
CA GLY A 347 24.21 -8.92 -34.24
C GLY A 347 25.69 -9.17 -33.99
N GLN A 348 26.54 -8.13 -33.91
CA GLN A 348 27.90 -8.32 -33.38
C GLN A 348 27.82 -8.64 -31.89
N LEU A 349 27.96 -9.92 -31.54
CA LEU A 349 27.98 -10.37 -30.15
C LEU A 349 29.20 -9.77 -29.43
N ALA A 350 28.98 -9.24 -28.22
CA ALA A 350 30.07 -8.72 -27.40
C ALA A 350 31.10 -9.83 -27.12
N THR A 351 32.37 -9.55 -27.39
CA THR A 351 33.50 -10.42 -27.09
C THR A 351 34.31 -9.86 -25.91
N PRO A 352 34.72 -10.70 -24.94
CA PRO A 352 34.52 -12.15 -24.89
C PRO A 352 33.13 -12.54 -24.34
N ILE A 353 32.51 -13.55 -24.96
CA ILE A 353 31.34 -14.23 -24.40
C ILE A 353 31.82 -15.20 -23.31
N ASN A 354 31.76 -14.77 -22.06
CA ASN A 354 32.12 -15.59 -20.89
C ASN A 354 30.92 -16.41 -20.42
N GLY A 355 31.00 -17.75 -20.47
CA GLY A 355 30.00 -18.67 -19.90
C GLY A 355 29.90 -20.02 -20.61
N THR A 356 29.07 -20.92 -20.07
CA THR A 356 28.89 -22.31 -20.54
C THR A 356 28.11 -22.36 -21.85
N ILE A 357 28.57 -23.18 -22.81
CA ILE A 357 27.84 -23.52 -24.04
C ILE A 357 26.95 -24.72 -23.72
N TYR A 358 25.65 -24.60 -23.94
CA TYR A 358 24.71 -25.71 -23.84
C TYR A 358 24.46 -26.28 -25.24
N THR A 359 24.91 -27.51 -25.48
CA THR A 359 24.58 -28.24 -26.70
C THR A 359 23.14 -28.79 -26.64
N VAL A 360 22.63 -29.24 -27.79
CA VAL A 360 21.35 -29.98 -27.85
C VAL A 360 21.33 -31.14 -26.87
N ASN A 361 22.44 -31.87 -26.78
CA ASN A 361 22.55 -33.03 -25.91
C ASN A 361 22.56 -32.62 -24.44
N ASP A 362 23.17 -31.48 -24.08
CA ASP A 362 23.15 -30.97 -22.71
C ASP A 362 21.73 -30.55 -22.27
N VAL A 363 21.00 -29.85 -23.15
CA VAL A 363 19.59 -29.49 -22.89
C VAL A 363 18.72 -30.74 -22.78
N ARG A 364 18.95 -31.72 -23.66
CA ARG A 364 18.19 -32.96 -23.69
C ARG A 364 18.40 -33.80 -22.43
N ASN A 365 19.66 -33.97 -22.02
CA ASN A 365 20.04 -34.66 -20.80
C ASN A 365 19.44 -33.98 -19.56
N LYS A 366 19.46 -32.63 -19.50
CA LYS A 366 18.84 -31.86 -18.41
C LYS A 366 17.32 -32.02 -18.33
N LEU A 367 16.65 -32.21 -19.45
CA LEU A 367 15.19 -32.41 -19.52
C LEU A 367 14.79 -33.89 -19.35
N GLY A 368 15.73 -34.80 -19.05
CA GLY A 368 15.46 -36.23 -18.95
C GLY A 368 15.04 -36.87 -20.28
N LEU A 369 15.32 -36.19 -21.40
CA LEU A 369 15.01 -36.68 -22.74
C LEU A 369 16.15 -37.61 -23.21
N PRO A 370 15.85 -38.70 -23.94
CA PRO A 370 16.86 -39.68 -24.33
C PRO A 370 17.92 -39.05 -25.26
N SER A 371 19.19 -39.10 -24.86
CA SER A 371 20.31 -38.67 -25.70
C SER A 371 20.28 -39.47 -27.00
N THR A 372 20.06 -38.80 -28.12
CA THR A 372 20.08 -39.50 -29.41
C THR A 372 21.51 -39.93 -29.69
N GLY A 373 21.84 -41.19 -29.43
CA GLY A 373 22.60 -41.97 -30.39
C GLY A 373 21.88 -41.83 -31.73
N ALA A 374 22.64 -41.47 -32.78
CA ALA A 374 22.17 -41.17 -34.12
C ALA A 374 20.77 -41.72 -34.45
N SER A 375 19.77 -40.85 -34.62
CA SER A 375 18.57 -41.26 -35.34
C SER A 375 18.96 -41.42 -36.82
N PRO A 376 18.81 -42.61 -37.44
CA PRO A 376 19.19 -42.84 -38.85
C PRO A 376 18.18 -42.22 -39.84
N ARG A 377 17.51 -41.12 -39.48
CA ARG A 377 16.62 -40.35 -40.37
C ARG A 377 17.05 -38.90 -40.55
N CYS A 378 18.37 -38.66 -40.50
CA CYS A 378 18.98 -37.49 -41.13
C CYS A 378 19.59 -37.86 -42.49
N ARG A 379 18.91 -38.70 -43.28
CA ARG A 379 19.20 -38.83 -44.71
C ARG A 379 18.26 -37.89 -45.45
N ALA A 380 18.85 -36.97 -46.21
CA ALA A 380 18.17 -36.04 -47.09
C ALA A 380 17.07 -36.76 -47.90
N THR A 381 15.81 -36.41 -47.64
CA THR A 381 14.68 -36.49 -48.58
C THR A 381 13.53 -35.67 -47.97
N CYS A 382 13.71 -34.36 -47.90
CA CYS A 382 12.56 -33.47 -47.83
C CYS A 382 12.00 -33.34 -49.26
N ARG A 383 10.74 -33.76 -49.47
CA ARG A 383 10.00 -33.33 -50.65
C ARG A 383 9.66 -31.83 -50.52
N PRO A 384 9.49 -31.09 -51.62
CA PRO A 384 9.40 -29.62 -51.59
C PRO A 384 8.19 -29.03 -50.85
N SER A 385 7.28 -29.85 -50.29
CA SER A 385 6.03 -29.40 -49.66
C SER A 385 6.07 -29.30 -48.14
N ASP A 386 7.08 -29.85 -47.46
CA ASP A 386 7.02 -30.02 -46.00
C ASP A 386 7.93 -29.01 -45.28
N ARG A 387 7.31 -28.14 -44.46
CA ARG A 387 8.00 -27.23 -43.54
C ARG A 387 8.64 -28.00 -42.38
N CYS A 388 9.70 -28.76 -42.63
CA CYS A 388 10.51 -29.39 -41.59
C CYS A 388 11.72 -28.53 -41.22
N ALA A 389 11.51 -27.46 -40.46
CA ALA A 389 12.56 -26.76 -39.74
C ALA A 389 12.49 -27.17 -38.26
N THR A 390 13.01 -28.35 -37.91
CA THR A 390 13.23 -28.68 -36.50
C THR A 390 14.36 -29.70 -36.35
N LYS A 391 15.18 -29.45 -35.33
CA LYS A 391 16.09 -30.36 -34.62
C LYS A 391 17.56 -30.28 -35.03
N CYS A 392 18.25 -29.28 -34.47
CA CYS A 392 19.55 -29.39 -33.79
C CYS A 392 20.03 -27.97 -33.39
N LEU A 393 19.82 -27.54 -32.14
CA LEU A 393 20.17 -26.19 -31.67
C LEU A 393 20.92 -26.17 -30.33
N ALA A 394 22.11 -25.55 -30.31
CA ALA A 394 22.89 -25.26 -29.10
C ALA A 394 22.74 -23.77 -28.71
N ILE A 395 22.61 -23.49 -27.41
CA ILE A 395 22.36 -22.16 -26.82
C ILE A 395 23.56 -21.79 -25.93
N LYS A 396 24.04 -20.54 -25.96
CA LYS A 396 25.17 -20.08 -25.13
C LYS A 396 24.69 -19.13 -24.03
N VAL A 397 25.25 -19.26 -22.83
CA VAL A 397 24.95 -18.39 -21.68
C VAL A 397 26.11 -17.41 -21.46
N ALA A 398 25.83 -16.13 -21.29
CA ALA A 398 26.81 -15.05 -21.17
C ALA A 398 26.47 -14.11 -19.99
N ALA A 399 27.47 -13.59 -19.28
CA ALA A 399 27.27 -12.52 -18.30
C ALA A 399 27.66 -11.15 -18.90
N ILE A 400 26.78 -10.14 -18.83
CA ILE A 400 27.10 -8.75 -19.21
C ILE A 400 27.32 -7.93 -17.93
N ARG A 401 28.52 -7.36 -17.76
CA ARG A 401 28.77 -6.31 -16.76
C ARG A 401 28.21 -5.00 -17.31
N ARG A 402 27.14 -4.46 -16.72
CA ARG A 402 26.83 -3.02 -16.87
C ARG A 402 27.76 -2.25 -15.94
N THR A 403 28.55 -1.33 -16.50
CA THR A 403 29.10 -0.21 -15.73
C THR A 403 27.95 0.70 -15.29
N PRO A 404 27.99 1.26 -14.07
CA PRO A 404 26.98 2.21 -13.63
C PRO A 404 27.13 3.50 -14.44
N THR A 405 26.03 3.95 -15.05
CA THR A 405 25.80 5.37 -15.33
C THR A 405 25.14 6.01 -14.12
#